data_AF-A0A1A8AL18-F1
#
_entry.id   AF-A0A1A8AL18-F1
#
_cell.length_a   1.000
_cell.length_b   1.000
_cell.length_c   1.000
_cell.angle_alpha   90.00
_cell.angle_beta   90.00
_cell.angle_gamma   90.00
#
_symmetry.space_group_name_H-M   'P 1'
#
loop_
_entity.id
_entity.type
_entity.pdbx_description
1 polymer ?
#
loop_
_entity_poly.entity_id
_entity_poly.type
_entity_poly.pdbx_seq_one_letter_code
_entity_poly.pdbx_strand_id
1 'polypeptide(L)'
;MTRRFQSKSRLSLMTKRSDIMKMDKALAKEERMLKVLERTIESENQKFEEFLKENERKSVEARTLSEREEKSKREKNLQMKKLAAEIGSIKSEIANFEEILIDYKRYQEFLFKISPPEWQEEQRAKAWKVKDQIQELHEADTRNSLEGKASSSERHSPSGRETREKNPTLDFDTSEDEAELYFTDPQQLLDLITELTDQSLFLIQNTARVEDVLKQLQQSIETTRREIDREEEQITLKINEAKKRLDKEKEKSSELKQQVQLVQSLSSKDEDAMLEALSEKVAEVHRSCVDDRVTNLSTLERVVGIENRVLSLLQSLEDVPQDRLDMIKKVKDSEKRSRQREEKLREQKEKQQERMKKYLERSLADSKKISGRKLMPRCFPVAQKVKVTTEDSTAAEEDIQEYLFGSEDTS
;
A
#
# COMPACT_ATOMS: atom_id res chain seq x y z
N MET A 1 75.28 162.44 97.20
CA MET A 1 74.46 161.82 96.12
C MET A 1 74.73 160.33 95.91
N THR A 2 75.85 159.79 96.40
CA THR A 2 76.31 158.40 96.20
C THR A 2 75.41 157.32 96.83
N ARG A 3 74.83 157.57 98.02
CA ARG A 3 73.92 156.61 98.68
C ARG A 3 72.60 156.37 97.93
N ARG A 4 72.01 157.40 97.29
CA ARG A 4 70.75 157.27 96.51
C ARG A 4 70.95 156.49 95.20
N PHE A 5 72.10 156.67 94.53
CA PHE A 5 72.44 155.95 93.30
C PHE A 5 72.75 154.47 93.58
N GLN A 6 73.48 154.19 94.66
CA GLN A 6 73.68 152.83 95.17
C GLN A 6 72.35 152.15 95.53
N SER A 7 71.43 152.84 96.21
CA SER A 7 70.11 152.27 96.53
C SER A 7 69.23 152.01 95.30
N LYS A 8 69.22 152.91 94.30
CA LYS A 8 68.47 152.70 93.04
C LYS A 8 69.05 151.55 92.20
N SER A 9 70.38 151.47 92.09
CA SER A 9 71.07 150.37 91.42
C SER A 9 70.82 149.03 92.12
N ARG A 10 70.88 149.03 93.46
CA ARG A 10 70.56 147.86 94.30
C ARG A 10 69.10 147.42 94.15
N LEU A 11 68.15 148.35 94.06
CA LEU A 11 66.72 148.05 93.86
C LEU A 11 66.46 147.52 92.43
N SER A 12 67.07 148.09 91.39
CA SER A 12 66.97 147.60 90.01
C SER A 12 67.58 146.21 89.85
N LEU A 13 68.72 145.95 90.49
CA LEU A 13 69.31 144.62 90.59
C LEU A 13 68.39 143.63 91.31
N MET A 14 67.71 144.06 92.38
CA MET A 14 66.71 143.24 93.08
C MET A 14 65.50 142.92 92.18
N THR A 15 64.97 143.87 91.43
CA THR A 15 63.86 143.63 90.48
C THR A 15 64.28 142.69 89.35
N LYS A 16 65.44 142.92 88.71
CA LYS A 16 65.96 142.03 87.67
C LYS A 16 66.23 140.62 88.20
N ARG A 17 66.79 140.48 89.41
CA ARG A 17 66.96 139.18 90.07
C ARG A 17 65.62 138.51 90.34
N SER A 18 64.60 139.25 90.80
CA SER A 18 63.24 138.74 90.98
C SER A 18 62.63 138.26 89.67
N ASP A 19 62.79 139.00 88.58
CA ASP A 19 62.23 138.63 87.28
C ASP A 19 62.99 137.47 86.63
N ILE A 20 64.32 137.40 86.77
CA ILE A 20 65.12 136.22 86.44
C ILE A 20 64.60 135.01 87.22
N MET A 21 64.39 135.14 88.54
CA MET A 21 63.84 134.04 89.34
C MET A 21 62.43 133.61 88.89
N LYS A 22 61.58 134.53 88.41
CA LYS A 22 60.25 134.18 87.85
C LYS A 22 60.37 133.47 86.51
N MET A 23 61.27 133.93 85.63
CA MET A 23 61.53 133.29 84.33
C MET A 23 62.17 131.92 84.50
N ASP A 24 63.15 131.77 85.39
CA ASP A 24 63.74 130.46 85.75
C ASP A 24 62.69 129.52 86.32
N LYS A 25 61.75 130.03 87.14
CA LYS A 25 60.63 129.23 87.65
C LYS A 25 59.67 128.81 86.53
N ALA A 26 59.43 129.67 85.54
CA ALA A 26 58.59 129.38 84.38
C ALA A 26 59.28 128.39 83.41
N LEU A 27 60.55 128.60 83.08
CA LEU A 27 61.39 127.70 82.29
C LEU A 27 61.46 126.32 82.96
N ALA A 28 61.74 126.26 84.26
CA ALA A 28 61.75 125.00 84.98
C ALA A 28 60.36 124.34 85.04
N LYS A 29 59.26 125.11 84.96
CA LYS A 29 57.91 124.53 84.84
C LYS A 29 57.69 123.95 83.45
N GLU A 30 58.09 124.67 82.40
CA GLU A 30 57.97 124.23 81.01
C GLU A 30 58.87 123.03 80.71
N GLU A 31 60.12 123.03 81.15
CA GLU A 31 61.02 121.87 81.05
C GLU A 31 60.47 120.65 81.78
N ARG A 32 59.82 120.83 82.94
CA ARG A 32 59.12 119.73 83.62
C ARG A 32 57.94 119.23 82.79
N MET A 33 57.15 120.13 82.20
CA MET A 33 56.02 119.76 81.33
C MET A 33 56.49 119.04 80.06
N LEU A 34 57.52 119.55 79.36
CA LEU A 34 58.13 118.91 78.21
C LEU A 34 58.66 117.53 78.56
N LYS A 35 59.42 117.38 79.67
CA LYS A 35 59.88 116.07 80.12
C LYS A 35 58.73 115.12 80.45
N VAL A 36 57.57 115.62 80.90
CA VAL A 36 56.39 114.79 81.13
C VAL A 36 55.77 114.38 79.79
N LEU A 37 55.61 115.30 78.84
CA LEU A 37 55.07 115.02 77.50
C LEU A 37 55.97 114.06 76.71
N GLU A 38 57.28 114.25 76.73
CA GLU A 38 58.25 113.34 76.12
C GLU A 38 58.11 111.94 76.69
N ARG A 39 58.02 111.80 78.02
CA ARG A 39 57.77 110.49 78.67
C ARG A 39 56.42 109.89 78.28
N THR A 40 55.39 110.71 78.12
CA THR A 40 54.07 110.24 77.67
C THR A 40 54.13 109.73 76.23
N ILE A 41 54.71 110.49 75.30
CA ILE A 41 54.84 110.10 73.89
C ILE A 41 55.69 108.84 73.77
N GLU A 42 56.81 108.76 74.50
CA GLU A 42 57.66 107.57 74.53
C GLU A 42 56.88 106.34 75.04
N SER A 43 56.09 106.51 76.10
CA SER A 43 55.22 105.44 76.62
C SER A 43 54.12 105.04 75.63
N GLU A 44 53.54 105.99 74.90
CA GLU A 44 52.52 105.73 73.88
C GLU A 44 53.09 105.03 72.65
N ASN A 45 54.27 105.45 72.18
CA ASN A 45 54.99 104.79 71.08
C ASN A 45 55.32 103.34 71.44
N GLN A 46 55.81 103.10 72.67
CA GLN A 46 56.07 101.74 73.16
C GLN A 46 54.80 100.87 73.15
N LYS A 47 53.68 101.40 73.67
CA LYS A 47 52.38 100.70 73.63
C LYS A 47 51.91 100.44 72.19
N PHE A 48 52.15 101.36 71.27
CA PHE A 48 51.78 101.19 69.87
C PHE A 48 52.64 100.13 69.16
N GLU A 49 53.95 100.12 69.41
CA GLU A 49 54.83 99.06 68.92
C GLU A 49 54.45 97.69 69.47
N GLU A 50 54.14 97.61 70.77
CA GLU A 50 53.62 96.39 71.40
C GLU A 50 52.30 95.96 70.75
N PHE A 51 51.40 96.90 70.46
CA PHE A 51 50.14 96.61 69.77
C PHE A 51 50.37 96.09 68.34
N LEU A 52 51.29 96.70 67.58
CA LEU A 52 51.62 96.24 66.22
C LEU A 52 52.23 94.84 66.24
N LYS A 53 53.17 94.57 67.17
CA LYS A 53 53.76 93.24 67.35
C LYS A 53 52.70 92.21 67.72
N GLU A 54 51.79 92.55 68.62
CA GLU A 54 50.70 91.66 69.04
C GLU A 54 49.69 91.40 67.91
N ASN A 55 49.36 92.41 67.11
CA ASN A 55 48.49 92.26 65.96
C ASN A 55 49.14 91.39 64.86
N GLU A 56 50.42 91.62 64.57
CA GLU A 56 51.17 90.78 63.63
C GLU A 56 51.24 89.34 64.12
N ARG A 57 51.54 89.13 65.42
CA ARG A 57 51.52 87.81 66.06
C ARG A 57 50.16 87.13 65.87
N LYS A 58 49.05 87.81 66.20
CA LYS A 58 47.69 87.27 66.02
C LYS A 58 47.36 86.96 64.56
N SER A 59 47.79 87.81 63.62
CA SER A 59 47.57 87.60 62.18
C SER A 59 48.31 86.37 61.66
N VAL A 60 49.57 86.20 62.07
CA VAL A 60 50.37 85.01 61.74
C VAL A 60 49.78 83.76 62.39
N GLU A 61 49.36 83.83 63.66
CA GLU A 61 48.70 82.71 64.34
C GLU A 61 47.39 82.31 63.65
N ALA A 62 46.55 83.27 63.26
CA ALA A 62 45.32 83.01 62.50
C ALA A 62 45.62 82.35 61.14
N ARG A 63 46.64 82.83 60.42
CA ARG A 63 47.07 82.24 59.13
C ARG A 63 47.58 80.81 59.32
N THR A 64 48.45 80.57 60.29
CA THR A 64 49.01 79.23 60.54
C THR A 64 47.93 78.23 60.99
N LEU A 65 46.95 78.68 61.79
CA LEU A 65 45.80 77.87 62.16
C LEU A 65 44.95 77.52 60.93
N SER A 66 44.62 78.51 60.09
CA SER A 66 43.88 78.30 58.84
C SER A 66 44.61 77.34 57.88
N GLU A 67 45.91 77.52 57.69
CA GLU A 67 46.74 76.61 56.88
C GLU A 67 46.76 75.18 57.45
N ARG A 68 46.80 75.02 58.78
CA ARG A 68 46.75 73.71 59.44
C ARG A 68 45.38 73.04 59.24
N GLU A 69 44.30 73.79 59.39
CA GLU A 69 42.94 73.28 59.15
C GLU A 69 42.72 72.89 57.69
N GLU A 70 43.21 73.69 56.73
CA GLU A 70 43.17 73.35 55.31
C GLU A 70 43.99 72.10 54.99
N LYS A 71 45.17 71.95 55.61
CA LYS A 71 45.98 70.73 55.49
C LYS A 71 45.20 69.51 55.99
N SER A 72 44.61 69.59 57.19
CA SER A 72 43.78 68.50 57.75
C SER A 72 42.56 68.19 56.87
N LYS A 73 41.87 69.21 56.35
CA LYS A 73 40.74 69.05 55.42
C LYS A 73 41.16 68.35 54.14
N ARG A 74 42.31 68.74 53.55
CA ARG A 74 42.86 68.10 52.34
C ARG A 74 43.20 66.63 52.59
N GLU A 75 43.82 66.31 53.71
CA GLU A 75 44.14 64.92 54.09
C GLU A 75 42.87 64.07 54.28
N LYS A 76 41.88 64.57 55.03
CA LYS A 76 40.59 63.90 55.18
C LYS A 76 39.86 63.72 53.84
N ASN A 77 39.93 64.70 52.94
CA ASN A 77 39.34 64.59 51.61
C ASN A 77 40.02 63.49 50.77
N LEU A 78 41.33 63.35 50.88
CA LEU A 78 42.07 62.27 50.22
C LEU A 78 41.65 60.90 50.78
N GLN A 79 41.51 60.77 52.10
CA GLN A 79 41.02 59.54 52.73
C GLN A 79 39.59 59.20 52.30
N MET A 80 38.68 60.19 52.24
CA MET A 80 37.32 59.98 51.73
C MET A 80 37.31 59.51 50.28
N LYS A 81 38.15 60.08 49.42
CA LYS A 81 38.29 59.64 48.02
C LYS A 81 38.81 58.22 47.93
N LYS A 82 39.80 57.86 48.77
CA LYS A 82 40.33 56.50 48.84
C LYS A 82 39.26 55.50 49.27
N LEU A 83 38.54 55.78 50.36
CA LEU A 83 37.43 54.94 50.83
C LEU A 83 36.30 54.84 49.81
N ALA A 84 35.98 55.93 49.10
CA ALA A 84 34.97 55.90 48.04
C ALA A 84 35.38 54.99 46.87
N ALA A 85 36.67 54.98 46.50
CA ALA A 85 37.20 54.06 45.49
C ALA A 85 37.15 52.60 45.97
N GLU A 86 37.52 52.33 47.23
CA GLU A 86 37.43 50.99 47.84
C GLU A 86 35.97 50.49 47.87
N ILE A 87 35.02 51.33 48.27
CA ILE A 87 33.58 51.00 48.22
C ILE A 87 33.15 50.68 46.78
N GLY A 88 33.65 51.43 45.79
CA GLY A 88 33.38 51.16 44.37
C GLY A 88 33.90 49.79 43.93
N SER A 89 35.13 49.42 44.33
CA SER A 89 35.71 48.10 44.05
C SER A 89 34.89 46.98 44.68
N ILE A 90 34.58 47.09 45.97
CA ILE A 90 33.81 46.08 46.71
C ILE A 90 32.41 45.92 46.09
N LYS A 91 31.74 47.01 45.71
CA LYS A 91 30.45 46.93 45.02
C LYS A 91 30.54 46.21 43.68
N SER A 92 31.60 46.44 42.91
CA SER A 92 31.84 45.74 41.66
C SER A 92 32.10 44.24 41.89
N GLU A 93 32.84 43.90 42.94
CA GLU A 93 33.08 42.50 43.33
C GLU A 93 31.78 41.82 43.77
N ILE A 94 30.94 42.49 44.56
CA ILE A 94 29.61 41.99 44.95
C ILE A 94 28.77 41.70 43.71
N ALA A 95 28.69 42.63 42.76
CA ALA A 95 27.93 42.43 41.52
C ALA A 95 28.44 41.22 40.71
N ASN A 96 29.77 41.03 40.65
CA ASN A 96 30.36 39.86 40.01
C ASN A 96 29.99 38.55 40.75
N PHE A 97 30.00 38.54 42.09
CA PHE A 97 29.56 37.38 42.86
C PHE A 97 28.06 37.10 42.72
N GLU A 98 27.23 38.14 42.58
CA GLU A 98 25.79 37.99 42.29
C GLU A 98 25.55 37.33 40.93
N GLU A 99 26.31 37.71 39.90
CA GLU A 99 26.24 37.07 38.57
C GLU A 99 26.66 35.59 38.63
N ILE A 100 27.79 35.31 39.29
CA ILE A 100 28.26 33.93 39.52
C ILE A 100 27.22 33.11 40.29
N LEU A 101 26.57 33.69 41.30
CA LEU A 101 25.52 33.02 42.06
C LEU A 101 24.30 32.69 41.19
N ILE A 102 23.92 33.59 40.27
CA ILE A 102 22.84 33.32 39.30
C ILE A 102 23.20 32.11 38.44
N ASP A 103 24.44 32.02 37.95
CA ASP A 103 24.88 30.89 37.13
C ASP A 103 24.95 29.59 37.92
N TYR A 104 25.43 29.61 39.17
CA TYR A 104 25.39 28.41 40.03
C TYR A 104 23.96 27.94 40.30
N LYS A 105 23.00 28.84 40.51
CA LYS A 105 21.58 28.47 40.63
C LYS A 105 21.03 27.83 39.36
N ARG A 106 21.40 28.36 38.19
CA ARG A 106 21.03 27.75 36.89
C ARG A 106 21.63 26.36 36.73
N TYR A 107 22.90 26.17 37.10
CA TYR A 107 23.56 24.88 37.04
C TYR A 107 22.94 23.88 38.01
N GLN A 108 22.60 24.30 39.23
CA GLN A 108 21.89 23.47 40.20
C GLN A 108 20.52 23.02 39.65
N GLU A 109 19.74 23.94 39.08
CA GLU A 109 18.44 23.61 38.48
C GLU A 109 18.59 22.64 37.29
N PHE A 110 19.61 22.85 36.46
CA PHE A 110 19.93 21.95 35.35
C PHE A 110 20.30 20.55 35.83
N LEU A 111 21.20 20.44 36.81
CA LEU A 111 21.62 19.18 37.42
C LEU A 111 20.43 18.46 38.06
N PHE A 112 19.52 19.20 38.71
CA PHE A 112 18.30 18.62 39.26
C PHE A 112 17.41 18.03 38.16
N LYS A 113 17.21 18.73 37.04
CA LYS A 113 16.36 18.26 35.92
C LYS A 113 16.90 17.03 35.21
N ILE A 114 18.23 16.91 35.10
CA ILE A 114 18.87 15.76 34.44
C ILE A 114 19.10 14.57 35.38
N SER A 115 18.95 14.78 36.70
CA SER A 115 18.97 13.68 37.67
C SER A 115 17.80 12.72 37.44
N PRO A 116 17.92 11.42 37.77
CA PRO A 116 16.84 10.46 37.57
C PRO A 116 15.51 10.88 38.24
N PRO A 117 14.35 10.62 37.60
CA PRO A 117 13.04 10.98 38.14
C PRO A 117 12.77 10.43 39.54
N GLU A 118 13.22 9.20 39.81
CA GLU A 118 13.10 8.53 41.12
C GLU A 118 13.80 9.35 42.21
N TRP A 119 15.01 9.83 41.94
CA TRP A 119 15.77 10.66 42.88
C TRP A 119 15.17 12.06 43.03
N GLN A 120 14.66 12.67 41.95
CA GLN A 120 13.97 13.97 42.01
C GLN A 120 12.70 13.92 42.89
N GLU A 121 11.95 12.82 42.82
CA GLU A 121 10.74 12.62 43.62
C GLU A 121 11.07 12.42 45.10
N GLU A 122 12.12 11.67 45.42
CA GLU A 122 12.62 11.52 46.78
C GLU A 122 13.05 12.86 47.39
N GLN A 123 13.77 13.69 46.63
CA GLN A 123 14.20 15.01 47.10
C GLN A 123 13.01 15.97 47.29
N ARG A 124 12.02 15.95 46.38
CA ARG A 124 10.78 16.73 46.56
C ARG A 124 9.96 16.26 47.76
N ALA A 125 9.92 14.96 48.02
CA ALA A 125 9.23 14.39 49.18
C ALA A 125 9.94 14.73 50.50
N LYS A 126 11.27 14.75 50.52
CA LYS A 126 12.06 15.24 51.66
C LYS A 126 11.77 16.73 51.92
N ALA A 127 11.82 17.58 50.89
CA ALA A 127 11.50 19.00 50.99
C ALA A 127 10.05 19.25 51.49
N TRP A 128 9.09 18.46 51.01
CA TRP A 128 7.70 18.52 51.47
C TRP A 128 7.58 18.19 52.96
N LYS A 129 8.23 17.12 53.44
CA LYS A 129 8.21 16.72 54.85
C LYS A 129 8.79 17.79 55.78
N VAL A 130 9.86 18.46 55.35
CA VAL A 130 10.46 19.57 56.11
C VAL A 130 9.49 20.76 56.15
N LYS A 131 8.86 21.08 55.02
CA LYS A 131 7.88 22.17 54.94
C LYS A 131 6.63 21.90 55.81
N ASP A 132 6.16 20.66 55.84
CA ASP A 132 5.02 20.23 56.67
C ASP A 132 5.34 20.38 58.17
N GLN A 133 6.55 19.99 58.60
CA GLN A 133 7.02 20.17 59.98
C GLN A 133 7.13 21.65 60.39
N ILE A 134 7.60 22.52 59.49
CA ILE A 134 7.68 23.97 59.74
C ILE A 134 6.27 24.57 59.82
N GLN A 135 5.34 24.11 58.99
CA GLN A 135 3.96 24.58 59.01
C GLN A 135 3.21 24.12 60.27
N GLU A 136 3.44 22.89 60.75
CA GLU A 136 2.92 22.42 62.05
C GLU A 136 3.44 23.26 63.23
N LEU A 137 4.71 23.65 63.22
CA LEU A 137 5.29 24.52 64.25
C LEU A 137 4.67 25.93 64.22
N HIS A 138 4.42 26.48 63.03
CA HIS A 138 3.81 27.80 62.87
C HIS A 138 2.29 27.80 63.19
N GLU A 139 1.60 26.67 62.97
CA GLU A 139 0.22 26.46 63.41
C GLU A 139 0.08 26.22 64.93
N ALA A 140 1.09 25.60 65.56
CA ALA A 140 1.13 25.44 67.02
C ALA A 140 1.34 26.79 67.74
N ASP A 141 2.16 27.67 67.18
CA ASP A 141 2.44 28.99 67.75
C ASP A 141 1.25 29.96 67.59
N THR A 142 0.51 29.87 66.49
CA THR A 142 -0.73 30.65 66.28
C THR A 142 -1.90 30.18 67.15
N ARG A 143 -1.97 28.90 67.55
CA ARG A 143 -2.96 28.42 68.54
C ARG A 143 -2.63 28.88 69.96
N ASN A 144 -1.36 28.99 70.32
CA ASN A 144 -0.93 29.47 71.65
C ASN A 144 -1.14 31.00 71.84
N SER A 145 -1.26 31.78 70.76
CA SER A 145 -1.50 33.23 70.86
C SER A 145 -2.97 33.62 71.08
N LEU A 146 -3.94 32.69 71.04
CA LEU A 146 -5.38 32.98 71.19
C LEU A 146 -5.93 32.82 72.62
N GLU A 147 -5.11 32.41 73.61
CA GLU A 147 -5.53 32.24 75.01
C GLU A 147 -5.00 33.33 75.98
N GLY A 148 -4.41 34.41 75.47
CA GLY A 148 -3.77 35.42 76.32
C GLY A 148 -4.00 36.86 75.88
N LYS A 149 -5.21 37.40 76.12
CA LYS A 149 -5.44 38.76 76.68
C LYS A 149 -6.91 39.18 76.58
N ALA A 150 -7.62 39.02 77.69
CA ALA A 150 -8.72 39.89 78.05
C ALA A 150 -8.20 41.04 78.94
N SER A 151 -8.58 42.27 78.56
CA SER A 151 -8.69 43.47 79.40
C SER A 151 -7.42 44.23 79.84
N SER A 152 -7.18 45.42 79.26
CA SER A 152 -7.61 46.69 79.91
C SER A 152 -7.23 47.96 79.11
N SER A 153 -8.25 48.82 78.91
CA SER A 153 -8.32 50.30 78.89
C SER A 153 -7.42 51.21 78.01
N GLU A 154 -8.14 51.87 77.08
CA GLU A 154 -8.29 53.34 76.90
C GLU A 154 -7.27 54.24 76.18
N ARG A 155 -7.75 54.71 75.01
CA ARG A 155 -7.80 56.10 74.45
C ARG A 155 -6.49 56.87 74.21
N HIS A 156 -6.21 57.21 72.95
CA HIS A 156 -6.36 58.56 72.36
C HIS A 156 -6.10 58.56 70.83
N SER A 157 -6.71 59.55 70.15
CA SER A 157 -6.95 59.75 68.71
C SER A 157 -5.72 60.01 67.80
N PRO A 158 -5.89 60.05 66.46
CA PRO A 158 -4.85 59.78 65.47
C PRO A 158 -4.18 61.04 64.90
N SER A 159 -2.86 61.00 64.64
CA SER A 159 -2.18 61.92 63.74
C SER A 159 -0.78 61.39 63.41
N GLY A 160 -0.39 61.40 62.13
CA GLY A 160 0.96 61.04 61.69
C GLY A 160 0.98 60.11 60.48
N ARG A 161 0.62 60.64 59.31
CA ARG A 161 0.84 59.99 58.01
C ARG A 161 2.27 60.30 57.59
N GLU A 162 3.21 59.43 57.92
CA GLU A 162 4.56 59.47 57.35
C GLU A 162 4.90 58.15 56.66
N THR A 163 5.39 58.33 55.45
CA THR A 163 5.76 57.39 54.42
C THR A 163 6.82 56.43 54.95
N ARG A 164 6.42 55.21 55.29
CA ARG A 164 7.34 54.10 55.56
C ARG A 164 7.78 53.52 54.21
N GLU A 165 8.95 53.95 53.76
CA GLU A 165 9.72 53.30 52.70
C GLU A 165 9.82 51.80 53.02
N LYS A 166 9.31 50.99 52.09
CA LYS A 166 9.47 49.54 52.12
C LYS A 166 10.90 49.25 51.68
N ASN A 167 11.81 49.08 52.63
CA ASN A 167 13.01 48.27 52.39
C ASN A 167 12.52 46.87 51.98
N PRO A 168 13.00 46.30 50.85
CA PRO A 168 12.70 44.93 50.51
C PRO A 168 13.40 44.07 51.56
N THR A 169 12.60 43.36 52.35
CA THR A 169 13.05 42.22 53.14
C THR A 169 13.74 41.27 52.17
N LEU A 170 15.08 41.20 52.25
CA LEU A 170 15.82 40.10 51.66
C LEU A 170 15.42 38.88 52.48
N ASP A 171 14.48 38.12 51.93
CA ASP A 171 14.15 36.77 52.38
C ASP A 171 15.38 35.90 52.11
N PHE A 172 16.33 35.93 53.03
CA PHE A 172 17.43 34.96 53.09
C PHE A 172 16.84 33.66 53.63
N ASP A 173 16.22 32.90 52.72
CA ASP A 173 15.75 31.55 52.98
C ASP A 173 16.96 30.67 53.34
N THR A 174 17.17 30.50 54.64
CA THR A 174 18.33 29.82 55.23
C THR A 174 18.12 28.30 55.27
N SER A 175 17.28 27.76 54.38
CA SER A 175 16.93 26.34 54.31
C SER A 175 17.61 25.57 53.17
N GLU A 176 18.52 26.22 52.43
CA GLU A 176 19.32 25.59 51.35
C GLU A 176 20.62 24.92 51.82
N ASP A 177 20.86 24.81 53.13
CA ASP A 177 22.02 24.06 53.63
C ASP A 177 21.77 22.55 53.44
N GLU A 178 22.47 21.99 52.45
CA GLU A 178 22.55 20.59 52.02
C GLU A 178 21.53 20.13 50.95
N ALA A 179 21.49 20.81 49.80
CA ALA A 179 21.03 20.18 48.57
C ALA A 179 22.06 19.10 48.14
N GLU A 180 21.85 17.85 48.54
CA GLU A 180 22.58 16.69 48.01
C GLU A 180 22.50 16.71 46.47
N LEU A 181 23.65 16.68 45.78
CA LEU A 181 23.69 16.55 44.32
C LEU A 181 23.70 15.06 43.94
N TYR A 182 22.94 14.70 42.91
CA TYR A 182 22.96 13.32 42.38
C TYR A 182 24.33 12.98 41.75
N PHE A 183 24.92 13.91 41.00
CA PHE A 183 26.20 13.73 40.34
C PHE A 183 27.34 14.10 41.30
N THR A 184 28.23 13.16 41.58
CA THR A 184 29.40 13.36 42.46
C THR A 184 30.66 13.70 41.67
N ASP A 185 30.77 13.18 40.44
CA ASP A 185 31.88 13.44 39.52
C ASP A 185 31.34 14.09 38.24
N PRO A 186 31.89 15.24 37.79
CA PRO A 186 31.53 15.88 36.53
C PRO A 186 31.56 14.95 35.32
N GLN A 187 32.41 13.91 35.32
CA GLN A 187 32.47 12.95 34.22
C GLN A 187 31.16 12.18 34.05
N GLN A 188 30.41 11.91 35.13
CA GLN A 188 29.13 11.21 35.08
C GLN A 188 28.09 11.95 34.23
N LEU A 189 28.09 13.29 34.30
CA LEU A 189 27.20 14.12 33.49
C LEU A 189 27.61 14.09 32.02
N LEU A 190 28.91 14.15 31.74
CA LEU A 190 29.42 14.09 30.37
C LEU A 190 29.14 12.74 29.71
N ASP A 191 29.31 11.65 30.46
CA ASP A 191 29.02 10.31 30.00
C ASP A 191 27.52 10.15 29.72
N LEU A 192 26.66 10.64 30.62
CA LEU A 192 25.20 10.63 30.42
C LEU A 192 24.77 11.42 29.17
N ILE A 193 25.32 12.62 28.96
CA ILE A 193 25.02 13.43 27.77
C ILE A 193 25.53 12.72 26.51
N THR A 194 26.71 12.10 26.57
CA THR A 194 27.27 11.35 25.44
C THR A 194 26.39 10.15 25.11
N GLU A 195 25.97 9.37 26.11
CA GLU A 195 25.05 8.25 25.93
C GLU A 195 23.70 8.71 25.35
N LEU A 196 23.11 9.79 25.89
CA LEU A 196 21.87 10.35 25.36
C LEU A 196 22.03 10.86 23.92
N THR A 197 23.19 11.41 23.59
CA THR A 197 23.53 11.87 22.23
C THR A 197 23.65 10.68 21.28
N ASP A 198 24.32 9.60 21.70
CA ASP A 198 24.46 8.36 20.93
C ASP A 198 23.11 7.67 20.72
N GLN A 199 22.27 7.61 21.75
CA GLN A 199 20.89 7.11 21.64
C GLN A 199 20.07 7.96 20.67
N SER A 200 20.17 9.29 20.76
CA SER A 200 19.47 10.22 19.86
C SER A 200 19.93 10.03 18.41
N LEU A 201 21.23 9.91 18.19
CA LEU A 201 21.80 9.67 16.86
C LEU A 201 21.39 8.30 16.31
N PHE A 202 21.38 7.26 17.15
CA PHE A 202 20.90 5.94 16.79
C PHE A 202 19.42 5.95 16.39
N LEU A 203 18.56 6.65 17.15
CA LEU A 203 17.14 6.82 16.82
C LEU A 203 16.95 7.56 15.49
N ILE A 204 17.72 8.62 15.25
CA ILE A 204 17.69 9.37 13.96
C ILE A 204 18.09 8.44 12.81
N GLN A 205 19.18 7.67 12.97
CA GLN A 205 19.66 6.76 11.93
C GLN A 205 18.67 5.63 11.66
N ASN A 206 18.06 5.06 12.71
CA ASN A 206 17.03 4.03 12.57
C ASN A 206 15.79 4.59 11.87
N THR A 207 15.34 5.78 12.25
CA THR A 207 14.22 6.47 11.60
C THR A 207 14.49 6.68 10.12
N ALA A 208 15.67 7.20 9.75
CA ALA A 208 16.06 7.36 8.34
C ALA A 208 16.07 6.02 7.58
N ARG A 209 16.61 4.95 8.18
CA ARG A 209 16.61 3.61 7.56
C ARG A 209 15.19 3.08 7.35
N VAL A 210 14.31 3.25 8.32
CA VAL A 210 12.90 2.83 8.23
C VAL A 210 12.18 3.65 7.16
N GLU A 211 12.42 4.96 7.07
CA GLU A 211 11.88 5.80 6.00
C GLU A 211 12.29 5.33 4.61
N ASP A 212 13.55 4.93 4.42
CA ASP A 212 14.02 4.42 3.14
C ASP A 212 13.36 3.09 2.77
N VAL A 213 13.18 2.17 3.73
CA VAL A 213 12.43 0.93 3.52
C VAL A 213 10.97 1.23 3.18
N LEU A 214 10.34 2.19 3.85
CA LEU A 214 8.97 2.62 3.55
C LEU A 214 8.86 3.20 2.14
N LYS A 215 9.82 4.03 1.70
CA LYS A 215 9.85 4.56 0.32
C LYS A 215 9.97 3.43 -0.70
N GLN A 216 10.84 2.45 -0.46
CA GLN A 216 10.99 1.28 -1.34
C GLN A 216 9.69 0.46 -1.40
N LEU A 217 9.04 0.22 -0.25
CA LEU A 217 7.78 -0.51 -0.19
C LEU A 217 6.65 0.25 -0.92
N GLN A 218 6.56 1.56 -0.73
CA GLN A 218 5.60 2.41 -1.45
C GLN A 218 5.83 2.35 -2.97
N GLN A 219 7.08 2.42 -3.42
CA GLN A 219 7.42 2.27 -4.83
C GLN A 219 7.02 0.89 -5.37
N SER A 220 7.29 -0.18 -4.62
CA SER A 220 6.89 -1.55 -4.98
C SER A 220 5.37 -1.69 -5.09
N ILE A 221 4.63 -1.20 -4.10
CA ILE A 221 3.15 -1.20 -4.11
C ILE A 221 2.62 -0.46 -5.33
N GLU A 222 3.16 0.73 -5.61
CA GLU A 222 2.73 1.54 -6.75
C GLU A 222 3.09 0.86 -8.09
N THR A 223 4.22 0.16 -8.19
CA THR A 223 4.54 -0.66 -9.38
C THR A 223 3.57 -1.82 -9.56
N THR A 224 3.29 -2.59 -8.50
CA THR A 224 2.37 -3.73 -8.55
C THR A 224 0.94 -3.27 -8.85
N ARG A 225 0.50 -2.15 -8.28
CA ARG A 225 -0.80 -1.55 -8.61
C ARG A 225 -0.91 -1.23 -10.09
N ARG A 226 0.12 -0.59 -10.67
CA ARG A 226 0.16 -0.29 -12.11
C ARG A 226 0.21 -1.54 -12.99
N GLU A 227 0.74 -2.65 -12.51
CA GLU A 227 0.69 -3.93 -13.23
C GLU A 227 -0.71 -4.54 -13.18
N ILE A 228 -1.34 -4.57 -12.00
CA ILE A 228 -2.72 -5.03 -11.81
C ILE A 228 -3.68 -4.22 -12.68
N ASP A 229 -3.59 -2.89 -12.69
CA ASP A 229 -4.45 -2.03 -13.51
C ASP A 229 -4.33 -2.38 -15.01
N ARG A 230 -3.11 -2.66 -15.50
CA ARG A 230 -2.89 -3.10 -16.89
C ARG A 230 -3.47 -4.48 -17.17
N GLU A 231 -3.35 -5.41 -16.23
CA GLU A 231 -3.94 -6.74 -16.35
C GLU A 231 -5.47 -6.66 -16.36
N GLU A 232 -6.07 -5.80 -15.54
CA GLU A 232 -7.51 -5.55 -15.51
C GLU A 232 -8.02 -4.99 -16.84
N GLU A 233 -7.30 -4.02 -17.43
CA GLU A 233 -7.57 -3.51 -18.77
C GLU A 233 -7.52 -4.64 -19.83
N GLN A 234 -6.49 -5.48 -19.79
CA GLN A 234 -6.36 -6.62 -20.72
C GLN A 234 -7.47 -7.65 -20.55
N ILE A 235 -7.84 -7.99 -19.31
CA ILE A 235 -8.94 -8.91 -19.01
C ILE A 235 -10.25 -8.31 -19.53
N THR A 236 -10.48 -7.02 -19.31
CA THR A 236 -11.67 -6.33 -19.80
C THR A 236 -11.76 -6.38 -21.33
N LEU A 237 -10.65 -6.17 -22.03
CA LEU A 237 -10.58 -6.32 -23.49
C LEU A 237 -10.92 -7.75 -23.93
N LYS A 238 -10.34 -8.77 -23.28
CA LYS A 238 -10.63 -10.19 -23.58
C LYS A 238 -12.10 -10.54 -23.33
N ILE A 239 -12.69 -10.03 -22.25
CA ILE A 239 -14.11 -10.20 -21.94
C ILE A 239 -14.98 -9.58 -23.03
N ASN A 240 -14.67 -8.36 -23.47
CA ASN A 240 -15.43 -7.68 -24.53
C ASN A 240 -15.30 -8.41 -25.87
N GLU A 241 -14.13 -8.94 -26.19
CA GLU A 241 -13.93 -9.76 -27.38
C GLU A 241 -14.72 -11.07 -27.32
N ALA A 242 -14.67 -11.78 -26.18
CA ALA A 242 -15.44 -12.99 -25.96
C ALA A 242 -16.95 -12.74 -26.04
N LYS A 243 -17.44 -11.64 -25.45
CA LYS A 243 -18.84 -11.19 -25.58
C LYS A 243 -19.22 -10.98 -27.04
N LYS A 244 -18.40 -10.27 -27.82
CA LYS A 244 -18.64 -10.05 -29.25
C LYS A 244 -18.69 -11.36 -30.05
N ARG A 245 -17.84 -12.34 -29.73
CA ARG A 245 -17.89 -13.67 -30.36
C ARG A 245 -19.16 -14.43 -29.97
N LEU A 246 -19.56 -14.37 -28.70
CA LEU A 246 -20.79 -15.00 -28.21
C LEU A 246 -22.02 -14.42 -28.90
N ASP A 247 -22.09 -13.09 -29.06
CA ASP A 247 -23.23 -12.44 -29.71
C ASP A 247 -23.36 -12.86 -31.18
N LYS A 248 -22.24 -12.93 -31.92
CA LYS A 248 -22.21 -13.47 -33.29
C LYS A 248 -22.66 -14.92 -33.37
N GLU A 249 -22.24 -15.76 -32.43
CA GLU A 249 -22.62 -17.17 -32.43
C GLU A 249 -24.09 -17.37 -32.01
N LYS A 250 -24.60 -16.54 -31.11
CA LYS A 250 -26.04 -16.48 -30.79
C LYS A 250 -26.87 -16.05 -32.00
N GLU A 251 -26.40 -15.05 -32.75
CA GLU A 251 -27.06 -14.61 -33.99
C GLU A 251 -27.14 -15.76 -35.00
N LYS A 252 -26.01 -16.43 -35.30
CA LYS A 252 -26.00 -17.63 -36.16
C LYS A 252 -26.88 -18.76 -35.64
N SER A 253 -26.87 -19.02 -34.33
CA SER A 253 -27.72 -20.05 -33.74
C SER A 253 -29.20 -19.70 -33.90
N SER A 254 -29.55 -18.41 -33.80
CA SER A 254 -30.91 -17.92 -34.06
C SER A 254 -31.30 -18.04 -35.53
N GLU A 255 -30.41 -17.72 -36.46
CA GLU A 255 -30.60 -17.89 -37.91
C GLU A 255 -30.79 -19.37 -38.26
N LEU A 256 -29.91 -20.25 -37.76
CA LEU A 256 -30.01 -21.68 -38.01
C LEU A 256 -31.29 -22.26 -37.41
N LYS A 257 -31.71 -21.79 -36.23
CA LYS A 257 -32.99 -22.19 -35.63
C LYS A 257 -34.17 -21.78 -36.50
N GLN A 258 -34.14 -20.58 -37.09
CA GLN A 258 -35.17 -20.14 -38.05
C GLN A 258 -35.14 -21.00 -39.32
N GLN A 259 -33.96 -21.31 -39.86
CA GLN A 259 -33.81 -22.18 -41.03
C GLN A 259 -34.33 -23.61 -40.75
N VAL A 260 -33.99 -24.20 -39.61
CA VAL A 260 -34.49 -25.51 -39.20
C VAL A 260 -36.01 -25.48 -39.03
N GLN A 261 -36.55 -24.44 -38.40
CA GLN A 261 -38.00 -24.28 -38.26
C GLN A 261 -38.69 -24.15 -39.63
N LEU A 262 -38.10 -23.43 -40.57
CA LEU A 262 -38.59 -23.32 -41.94
C LEU A 262 -38.55 -24.69 -42.64
N VAL A 263 -37.42 -25.39 -42.61
CA VAL A 263 -37.29 -26.74 -43.19
C VAL A 263 -38.28 -27.72 -42.57
N GLN A 264 -38.51 -27.66 -41.26
CA GLN A 264 -39.49 -28.50 -40.59
C GLN A 264 -40.94 -28.15 -40.96
N SER A 265 -41.21 -26.90 -41.35
CA SER A 265 -42.52 -26.49 -41.88
C SER A 265 -42.73 -26.84 -43.35
N LEU A 266 -41.63 -26.93 -44.13
CA LEU A 266 -41.66 -27.25 -45.56
C LEU A 266 -41.54 -28.76 -45.82
N SER A 267 -40.88 -29.52 -44.94
CA SER A 267 -40.86 -30.99 -45.00
C SER A 267 -42.28 -31.49 -44.80
N SER A 268 -42.84 -32.05 -45.87
CA SER A 268 -44.05 -32.84 -45.74
C SER A 268 -43.65 -34.17 -45.12
N LYS A 269 -44.37 -34.62 -44.09
CA LYS A 269 -44.17 -35.95 -43.51
C LYS A 269 -44.21 -37.07 -44.57
N ASP A 270 -44.86 -36.79 -45.70
CA ASP A 270 -44.99 -37.71 -46.83
C ASP A 270 -43.67 -37.86 -47.61
N GLU A 271 -42.85 -36.81 -47.75
CA GLU A 271 -41.53 -36.89 -48.41
C GLU A 271 -40.52 -37.69 -47.57
N ASP A 272 -40.47 -37.45 -46.26
CA ASP A 272 -39.60 -38.21 -45.35
C ASP A 272 -40.03 -39.69 -45.28
N ALA A 273 -41.35 -39.97 -45.25
CA ALA A 273 -41.87 -41.33 -45.30
C ALA A 273 -41.55 -42.04 -46.63
N MET A 274 -41.59 -41.31 -47.74
CA MET A 274 -41.20 -41.83 -49.06
C MET A 274 -39.71 -42.18 -49.12
N LEU A 275 -38.85 -41.31 -48.58
CA LEU A 275 -37.40 -41.56 -48.52
C LEU A 275 -37.05 -42.76 -47.65
N GLU A 276 -37.72 -42.93 -46.50
CA GLU A 276 -37.53 -44.10 -45.64
C GLU A 276 -38.00 -45.38 -46.34
N ALA A 277 -39.16 -45.37 -47.00
CA ALA A 277 -39.66 -46.51 -47.77
C ALA A 277 -38.72 -46.90 -48.92
N LEU A 278 -38.15 -45.90 -49.62
CA LEU A 278 -37.15 -46.14 -50.66
C LEU A 278 -35.84 -46.70 -50.07
N SER A 279 -35.40 -46.17 -48.92
CA SER A 279 -34.24 -46.66 -48.18
C SER A 279 -34.39 -48.12 -47.78
N GLU A 280 -35.57 -48.48 -47.26
CA GLU A 280 -35.91 -49.86 -46.90
C GLU A 280 -35.92 -50.79 -48.12
N LYS A 281 -36.50 -50.35 -49.24
CA LYS A 281 -36.52 -51.14 -50.48
C LYS A 281 -35.13 -51.33 -51.07
N VAL A 282 -34.29 -50.30 -51.07
CA VAL A 282 -32.88 -50.40 -51.49
C VAL A 282 -32.13 -51.37 -50.58
N ALA A 283 -32.36 -51.33 -49.27
CA ALA A 283 -31.76 -52.27 -48.33
C ALA A 283 -32.19 -53.72 -48.59
N GLU A 284 -33.46 -53.95 -48.94
CA GLU A 284 -33.97 -55.27 -49.34
C GLU A 284 -33.27 -55.81 -50.59
N VAL A 285 -33.19 -55.00 -51.65
CA VAL A 285 -32.55 -55.40 -52.92
C VAL A 285 -31.07 -55.67 -52.74
N HIS A 286 -30.37 -54.86 -51.93
CA HIS A 286 -28.96 -55.08 -51.62
C HIS A 286 -28.75 -56.42 -50.89
N ARG A 287 -29.59 -56.73 -49.89
CA ARG A 287 -29.55 -58.02 -49.18
C ARG A 287 -29.76 -59.20 -50.12
N SER A 288 -30.70 -59.10 -51.04
CA SER A 288 -31.01 -60.22 -51.96
C SER A 288 -29.93 -60.44 -53.03
N CYS A 289 -29.30 -59.37 -53.52
CA CYS A 289 -28.48 -59.43 -54.75
C CYS A 289 -26.97 -59.42 -54.47
N VAL A 290 -26.52 -58.79 -53.39
CA VAL A 290 -25.09 -58.50 -53.13
C VAL A 290 -24.56 -59.32 -51.95
N ASP A 291 -25.07 -59.09 -50.74
CA ASP A 291 -24.62 -59.76 -49.51
C ASP A 291 -25.72 -59.75 -48.44
N ASP A 292 -25.94 -60.88 -47.77
CA ASP A 292 -26.98 -61.07 -46.74
C ASP A 292 -26.53 -60.51 -45.36
N ARG A 293 -25.30 -60.00 -45.28
CA ARG A 293 -24.75 -59.43 -44.06
C ARG A 293 -25.38 -58.07 -43.77
N VAL A 294 -25.86 -57.90 -42.54
CA VAL A 294 -26.38 -56.63 -42.03
C VAL A 294 -25.20 -55.70 -41.73
N THR A 295 -24.68 -55.04 -42.76
CA THR A 295 -23.69 -53.96 -42.62
C THR A 295 -24.40 -52.62 -42.48
N ASN A 296 -23.88 -51.75 -41.61
CA ASN A 296 -24.36 -50.38 -41.40
C ASN A 296 -23.96 -49.45 -42.57
N LEU A 297 -24.26 -49.88 -43.79
CA LEU A 297 -24.07 -49.07 -45.00
C LEU A 297 -25.17 -48.00 -45.07
N SER A 298 -24.82 -46.81 -45.55
CA SER A 298 -25.80 -45.82 -45.97
C SER A 298 -26.57 -46.30 -47.20
N THR A 299 -27.76 -45.75 -47.43
CA THR A 299 -28.60 -46.10 -48.60
C THR A 299 -27.86 -45.92 -49.91
N LEU A 300 -27.04 -44.87 -50.04
CA LEU A 300 -26.23 -44.63 -51.23
C LEU A 300 -25.15 -45.71 -51.42
N GLU A 301 -24.43 -46.06 -50.36
CA GLU A 301 -23.43 -47.14 -50.41
C GLU A 301 -24.06 -48.48 -50.79
N ARG A 302 -25.29 -48.76 -50.35
CA ARG A 302 -26.04 -49.96 -50.77
C ARG A 302 -26.40 -49.94 -52.26
N VAL A 303 -26.80 -48.79 -52.81
CA VAL A 303 -27.04 -48.66 -54.27
C VAL A 303 -25.77 -48.95 -55.06
N VAL A 304 -24.63 -48.38 -54.63
CA VAL A 304 -23.33 -48.62 -55.27
C VAL A 304 -22.95 -50.11 -55.23
N GLY A 305 -23.23 -50.81 -54.13
CA GLY A 305 -23.04 -52.25 -54.04
C GLY A 305 -23.87 -53.03 -55.07
N ILE A 306 -25.15 -52.66 -55.26
CA ILE A 306 -26.04 -53.28 -56.26
C ILE A 306 -25.50 -53.03 -57.67
N GLU A 307 -25.11 -51.79 -57.97
CA GLU A 307 -24.58 -51.40 -59.27
C GLU A 307 -23.34 -52.21 -59.65
N ASN A 308 -22.37 -52.33 -58.73
CA ASN A 308 -21.17 -53.13 -58.94
C ASN A 308 -21.49 -54.61 -59.19
N ARG A 309 -22.50 -55.16 -58.50
CA ARG A 309 -22.94 -56.54 -58.72
C ARG A 309 -23.56 -56.73 -60.11
N VAL A 310 -24.39 -55.79 -60.56
CA VAL A 310 -24.97 -55.82 -61.91
C VAL A 310 -23.86 -55.75 -62.96
N LEU A 311 -22.91 -54.83 -62.81
CA LEU A 311 -21.77 -54.71 -63.73
C LEU A 311 -20.94 -56.00 -63.79
N SER A 312 -20.64 -56.61 -62.64
CA SER A 312 -19.92 -57.89 -62.58
C SER A 312 -20.68 -59.03 -63.28
N LEU A 313 -22.00 -59.11 -63.11
CA LEU A 313 -22.83 -60.11 -63.78
C LEU A 313 -22.86 -59.89 -65.30
N LEU A 314 -22.97 -58.65 -65.76
CA LEU A 314 -22.95 -58.31 -67.19
C LEU A 314 -21.61 -58.68 -67.84
N GLN A 315 -20.49 -58.37 -67.19
CA GLN A 315 -19.17 -58.75 -67.68
C GLN A 315 -19.02 -60.28 -67.77
N SER A 316 -19.49 -61.01 -66.75
CA SER A 316 -19.46 -62.49 -66.77
C SER A 316 -20.31 -63.11 -67.89
N LEU A 317 -21.34 -62.40 -68.37
CA LEU A 317 -22.17 -62.83 -69.48
C LEU A 317 -21.49 -62.60 -70.84
N GLU A 318 -20.70 -61.54 -70.96
CA GLU A 318 -19.94 -61.21 -72.17
C GLU A 318 -18.72 -62.13 -72.36
N ASP A 319 -18.09 -62.53 -71.26
CA ASP A 319 -16.93 -63.44 -71.26
C ASP A 319 -17.29 -64.91 -71.52
N VAL A 320 -18.57 -65.26 -71.70
CA VAL A 320 -18.98 -66.65 -71.94
C VAL A 320 -18.44 -67.13 -73.29
N PRO A 321 -17.60 -68.18 -73.33
CA PRO A 321 -17.01 -68.66 -74.57
C PRO A 321 -18.07 -69.10 -75.59
N GLN A 322 -17.93 -68.62 -76.82
CA GLN A 322 -18.89 -68.88 -77.91
C GLN A 322 -19.10 -70.38 -78.16
N ASP A 323 -18.05 -71.19 -78.00
CA ASP A 323 -18.11 -72.65 -78.15
C ASP A 323 -19.07 -73.31 -77.13
N ARG A 324 -19.07 -72.82 -75.88
CA ARG A 324 -19.99 -73.32 -74.84
C ARG A 324 -21.42 -72.90 -75.15
N LEU A 325 -21.63 -71.69 -75.65
CA LEU A 325 -22.94 -71.21 -76.09
C LEU A 325 -23.49 -72.05 -77.25
N ASP A 326 -22.67 -72.34 -78.24
CA ASP A 326 -23.08 -73.13 -79.40
C ASP A 326 -23.30 -74.60 -79.04
N MET A 327 -22.54 -75.16 -78.08
CA MET A 327 -22.81 -76.49 -77.51
C MET A 327 -24.16 -76.51 -76.79
N ILE A 328 -24.47 -75.51 -75.94
CA ILE A 328 -25.77 -75.42 -75.25
C ILE A 328 -26.92 -75.25 -76.25
N LYS A 329 -26.76 -74.43 -77.29
CA LYS A 329 -27.74 -74.31 -78.39
C LYS A 329 -27.96 -75.65 -79.09
N LYS A 330 -26.88 -76.36 -79.45
CA LYS A 330 -26.95 -77.69 -80.07
C LYS A 330 -27.66 -78.71 -79.19
N VAL A 331 -27.38 -78.72 -77.88
CA VAL A 331 -28.07 -79.60 -76.91
C VAL A 331 -29.55 -79.25 -76.86
N LYS A 332 -29.91 -77.98 -76.68
CA LYS A 332 -31.31 -77.53 -76.63
C LYS A 332 -32.06 -77.83 -77.93
N ASP A 333 -31.43 -77.64 -79.09
CA ASP A 333 -31.99 -77.96 -80.39
C ASP A 333 -32.09 -79.48 -80.62
N SER A 334 -31.16 -80.27 -80.08
CA SER A 334 -31.24 -81.73 -80.12
C SER A 334 -32.33 -82.28 -79.21
N GLU A 335 -32.52 -81.70 -78.01
CA GLU A 335 -33.60 -82.04 -77.08
C GLU A 335 -34.95 -81.68 -77.69
N LYS A 336 -35.08 -80.47 -78.26
CA LYS A 336 -36.29 -80.04 -78.97
C LYS A 336 -36.64 -81.00 -80.11
N ARG A 337 -35.65 -81.39 -80.93
CA ARG A 337 -35.83 -82.40 -82.00
C ARG A 337 -36.14 -83.80 -81.46
N SER A 338 -35.60 -84.17 -80.31
CA SER A 338 -35.89 -85.46 -79.65
C SER A 338 -37.34 -85.50 -79.17
N ARG A 339 -37.80 -84.46 -78.45
CA ARG A 339 -39.19 -84.32 -78.01
C ARG A 339 -40.17 -84.39 -79.18
N GLN A 340 -39.86 -83.72 -80.30
CA GLN A 340 -40.68 -83.79 -81.52
C GLN A 340 -40.73 -85.21 -82.13
N ARG A 341 -39.62 -85.96 -82.13
CA ARG A 341 -39.57 -87.34 -82.63
C ARG A 341 -40.35 -88.30 -81.74
N GLU A 342 -40.18 -88.16 -80.42
CA GLU A 342 -40.89 -88.96 -79.43
C GLU A 342 -42.41 -88.74 -79.52
N GLU A 343 -42.83 -87.49 -79.68
CA GLU A 343 -44.23 -87.12 -79.89
C GLU A 343 -44.79 -87.75 -81.18
N LYS A 344 -44.05 -87.68 -82.30
CA LYS A 344 -44.45 -88.31 -83.58
C LYS A 344 -44.54 -89.84 -83.50
N LEU A 345 -43.62 -90.47 -82.76
CA LEU A 345 -43.65 -91.93 -82.54
C LEU A 345 -44.85 -92.33 -81.66
N ARG A 346 -45.16 -91.52 -80.64
CA ARG A 346 -46.34 -91.69 -79.78
C ARG A 346 -47.62 -91.63 -80.61
N GLU A 347 -47.75 -90.64 -81.51
CA GLU A 347 -48.89 -90.54 -82.43
C GLU A 347 -49.02 -91.75 -83.36
N GLN A 348 -47.92 -92.29 -83.88
CA GLN A 348 -47.95 -93.49 -84.73
C GLN A 348 -48.39 -94.73 -83.95
N LYS A 349 -47.86 -94.91 -82.74
CA LYS A 349 -48.23 -96.02 -81.85
C LYS A 349 -49.70 -95.94 -81.45
N GLU A 350 -50.21 -94.74 -81.14
CA GLU A 350 -51.63 -94.52 -80.88
C GLU A 350 -52.49 -94.84 -82.09
N LYS A 351 -52.13 -94.37 -83.30
CA LYS A 351 -52.85 -94.73 -84.53
C LYS A 351 -52.83 -96.24 -84.79
N GLN A 352 -51.72 -96.93 -84.51
CA GLN A 352 -51.63 -98.38 -84.69
C GLN A 352 -52.45 -99.13 -83.63
N GLN A 353 -52.39 -98.71 -82.37
CA GLN A 353 -53.22 -99.24 -81.29
C GLN A 353 -54.71 -98.98 -81.56
N GLU A 354 -55.08 -97.81 -82.08
CA GLU A 354 -56.45 -97.48 -82.47
C GLU A 354 -56.92 -98.37 -83.62
N ARG A 355 -56.08 -98.58 -84.65
CA ARG A 355 -56.36 -99.53 -85.73
C ARG A 355 -56.54 -100.95 -85.20
N MET A 356 -55.65 -101.41 -84.31
CA MET A 356 -55.72 -102.74 -83.71
C MET A 356 -56.95 -102.90 -82.82
N LYS A 357 -57.28 -101.88 -82.02
CA LYS A 357 -58.50 -101.82 -81.20
C LYS A 357 -59.74 -101.85 -82.07
N LYS A 358 -59.77 -101.10 -83.18
CA LYS A 358 -60.87 -101.08 -84.15
C LYS A 358 -61.01 -102.40 -84.91
N TYR A 359 -59.90 -103.09 -85.18
CA TYR A 359 -59.88 -104.46 -85.71
C TYR A 359 -60.44 -105.46 -84.70
N LEU A 360 -59.99 -105.39 -83.45
CA LEU A 360 -60.45 -106.25 -82.37
C LEU A 360 -61.94 -106.03 -82.09
N GLU A 361 -62.38 -104.78 -82.05
CA GLU A 361 -63.78 -104.38 -81.91
C GLU A 361 -64.62 -104.86 -83.10
N ARG A 362 -64.11 -104.82 -84.34
CA ARG A 362 -64.77 -105.47 -85.50
C ARG A 362 -64.83 -106.99 -85.38
N SER A 363 -63.82 -107.63 -84.78
CA SER A 363 -63.78 -109.08 -84.62
C SER A 363 -64.66 -109.60 -83.48
N LEU A 364 -64.82 -108.80 -82.41
CA LEU A 364 -65.68 -109.09 -81.26
C LEU A 364 -67.11 -108.57 -81.45
N ALA A 365 -67.35 -107.71 -82.44
CA ALA A 365 -68.70 -107.30 -82.80
C ALA A 365 -69.47 -108.51 -83.36
N ASP A 366 -70.46 -108.95 -82.60
CA ASP A 366 -71.41 -109.98 -83.03
C ASP A 366 -71.93 -109.66 -84.44
N SER A 367 -71.85 -110.64 -85.34
CA SER A 367 -72.36 -110.50 -86.70
C SER A 367 -73.84 -110.11 -86.64
N LYS A 368 -74.19 -108.92 -87.12
CA LYS A 368 -75.58 -108.45 -87.15
C LYS A 368 -76.43 -109.45 -87.94
N LYS A 369 -77.40 -110.10 -87.27
CA LYS A 369 -78.38 -110.98 -87.90
C LYS A 369 -79.22 -110.17 -88.88
N ILE A 370 -79.11 -110.49 -90.16
CA ILE A 370 -79.81 -109.80 -91.25
C ILE A 370 -81.28 -110.20 -91.20
N SER A 371 -82.14 -109.30 -90.70
CA SER A 371 -83.60 -109.38 -90.83
C SER A 371 -84.04 -108.47 -91.97
N GLY A 372 -84.10 -109.00 -93.20
CA GLY A 372 -84.50 -108.26 -94.41
C GLY A 372 -84.10 -108.99 -95.69
N ARG A 373 -84.84 -108.77 -96.79
CA ARG A 373 -84.71 -109.52 -98.06
C ARG A 373 -83.25 -109.65 -98.54
N LYS A 374 -82.90 -110.89 -98.89
CA LYS A 374 -81.61 -111.30 -99.48
C LYS A 374 -81.34 -110.49 -100.76
N LEU A 375 -80.28 -109.69 -100.76
CA LEU A 375 -79.80 -108.96 -101.94
C LEU A 375 -79.09 -109.95 -102.88
N MET A 376 -79.60 -110.04 -104.11
CA MET A 376 -79.05 -110.84 -105.20
C MET A 376 -77.72 -110.24 -105.70
N PRO A 377 -76.62 -111.02 -105.76
CA PRO A 377 -75.41 -110.60 -106.46
C PRO A 377 -75.69 -110.46 -107.97
N ARG A 378 -75.26 -109.35 -108.57
CA ARG A 378 -75.44 -109.08 -110.02
C ARG A 378 -74.35 -109.63 -110.93
N CYS A 379 -73.35 -110.33 -110.39
CA CYS A 379 -72.34 -111.03 -111.18
C CYS A 379 -71.51 -111.99 -110.31
N PHE A 380 -71.21 -113.17 -110.84
CA PHE A 380 -70.21 -114.10 -110.31
C PHE A 380 -68.94 -113.97 -111.16
N PRO A 381 -67.84 -113.39 -110.66
CA PRO A 381 -66.54 -113.52 -111.30
C PRO A 381 -66.06 -114.98 -111.18
N VAL A 382 -65.45 -115.45 -112.27
CA VAL A 382 -64.89 -116.79 -112.44
C VAL A 382 -63.90 -117.15 -111.33
N ALA A 383 -64.06 -118.34 -110.74
CA ALA A 383 -63.07 -118.90 -109.82
C ALA A 383 -61.79 -119.28 -110.58
N GLN A 384 -60.79 -118.41 -110.51
CA GLN A 384 -59.44 -118.72 -110.95
C GLN A 384 -58.77 -119.56 -109.85
N LYS A 385 -58.63 -120.87 -110.10
CA LYS A 385 -57.83 -121.76 -109.26
C LYS A 385 -56.37 -121.34 -109.35
N VAL A 386 -55.78 -120.79 -108.30
CA VAL A 386 -54.33 -120.75 -108.15
C VAL A 386 -53.93 -121.08 -106.71
N LYS A 387 -52.93 -121.95 -106.64
CA LYS A 387 -52.39 -122.68 -105.51
C LYS A 387 -51.86 -121.76 -104.40
N VAL A 388 -52.17 -122.14 -103.16
CA VAL A 388 -51.31 -121.85 -102.02
C VAL A 388 -50.07 -122.76 -102.17
N THR A 389 -48.91 -122.16 -102.40
CA THR A 389 -47.62 -122.76 -102.08
C THR A 389 -47.23 -122.26 -100.70
N THR A 390 -47.30 -123.16 -99.73
CA THR A 390 -46.56 -123.07 -98.46
C THR A 390 -45.08 -123.25 -98.76
N GLU A 391 -44.29 -122.20 -98.56
CA GLU A 391 -42.87 -122.34 -98.28
C GLU A 391 -42.64 -121.71 -96.90
N ASP A 392 -42.40 -122.57 -95.91
CA ASP A 392 -41.68 -122.20 -94.70
C ASP A 392 -40.27 -121.78 -95.12
N SER A 393 -39.83 -120.60 -94.68
CA SER A 393 -38.41 -120.26 -94.67
C SER A 393 -38.11 -119.49 -93.39
N THR A 394 -37.73 -120.27 -92.38
CA THR A 394 -37.14 -119.89 -91.09
C THR A 394 -35.73 -119.30 -91.27
N ALA A 395 -35.59 -118.29 -92.12
CA ALA A 395 -34.30 -117.63 -92.38
C ALA A 395 -34.27 -116.15 -91.95
N ALA A 396 -35.41 -115.56 -91.56
CA ALA A 396 -35.50 -114.15 -91.20
C ALA A 396 -35.36 -113.86 -89.70
N GLU A 397 -35.27 -114.88 -88.84
CA GLU A 397 -35.19 -114.70 -87.39
C GLU A 397 -33.75 -114.61 -86.86
N GLU A 398 -32.74 -115.04 -87.63
CA GLU A 398 -31.32 -114.93 -87.23
C GLU A 398 -30.74 -113.52 -87.52
N ASP A 399 -31.20 -112.84 -88.57
CA ASP A 399 -30.72 -111.51 -88.99
C ASP A 399 -31.18 -110.36 -88.06
N ILE A 400 -32.30 -110.54 -87.35
CA ILE A 400 -32.86 -109.53 -86.43
C ILE A 400 -32.11 -109.52 -85.09
N GLN A 401 -31.48 -110.64 -84.71
CA GLN A 401 -30.80 -110.76 -83.43
C GLN A 401 -29.38 -110.16 -83.46
N GLU A 402 -28.74 -110.12 -84.63
CA GLU A 402 -27.46 -109.45 -84.85
C GLU A 402 -27.60 -107.91 -84.92
N TYR A 403 -28.72 -107.38 -85.43
CA TYR A 403 -28.99 -105.93 -85.46
C TYR A 403 -29.42 -105.34 -84.10
N LEU A 404 -30.00 -106.13 -83.19
CA LEU A 404 -30.46 -105.65 -81.87
C LEU A 404 -29.42 -105.77 -80.74
N PHE A 405 -28.44 -106.68 -80.84
CA PHE A 405 -27.52 -107.00 -79.74
C PHE A 405 -26.02 -106.96 -80.08
N GLY A 406 -25.64 -106.44 -81.26
CA GLY A 406 -24.24 -106.18 -81.61
C GLY A 406 -23.64 -105.05 -80.78
N SER A 407 -22.76 -105.40 -79.84
CA SER A 407 -21.95 -104.49 -79.04
C SER A 407 -20.68 -104.05 -79.79
N GLU A 408 -20.49 -102.75 -79.97
CA GLU A 408 -19.16 -102.14 -80.12
C GLU A 408 -18.99 -101.02 -79.09
N ASP A 409 -18.36 -101.37 -77.97
CA ASP A 409 -17.47 -100.48 -77.25
C ASP A 409 -16.05 -100.75 -77.79
N THR A 410 -15.34 -99.71 -78.25
CA THR A 410 -14.00 -99.29 -77.78
C THR A 410 -13.27 -98.37 -78.78
N SER A 411 -13.23 -97.06 -78.47
CA SER A 411 -12.02 -96.24 -78.27
C SER A 411 -12.37 -94.77 -78.06
#